data_AF-A0A1H0UZV7-F1
#
_entry.id   AF-A0A1H0UZV7-F1
#
_cell.length_a   1.000
_cell.length_b   1.000
_cell.length_c   1.000
_cell.angle_alpha   90.00
_cell.angle_beta   90.00
_cell.angle_gamma   90.00
#
_symmetry.space_group_name_H-M   'P 1'
#
loop_
_entity.id
_entity.type
_entity.pdbx_description
1 polymer ?
#
loop_
_entity_poly.entity_id
_entity_poly.type
_entity_poly.pdbx_seq_one_letter_code
_entity_poly.pdbx_strand_id
1 'polypeptide(L)'
;MRTVLLGPQRFMTTAGTALRSLGVEGPVATINAGWEEREDVVDELDSVLGGDTRHLRLYHRSLDVITKDAAFGAAALTFRDRHDALLSLYRLRLQNAMDGVYAVQRRTREGEGRVRGEATASAALDDSIEVVRHVDRWYAAQLKSLYAELDGAAPIDSSGVIGWHRGELADLLGQSAAVVLTGGHVGTLLRTLRLFAIRLPDEVPVVAWSAGAMALTERVVLFHDHGPEGNTEAEVFDRGLGRVQGVVALPHARRRLRLDDRDRCAVMARRFTDQHCVLLDDGTALELTESGGLPRGARILGIDGAIHELGSTGRGAGS
;
A
#
# COMPACT_ATOMS: atom_id res chain seq x y z
N MET A 1 10.27 10.41 -13.18
CA MET A 1 9.54 10.03 -11.96
C MET A 1 10.24 10.59 -10.73
N ARG A 2 9.53 11.43 -9.96
CA ARG A 2 9.92 11.85 -8.61
C ARG A 2 8.77 11.57 -7.64
N THR A 3 9.02 10.79 -6.60
CA THR A 3 7.99 10.40 -5.60
C THR A 3 8.58 10.44 -4.20
N VAL A 4 7.93 11.12 -3.27
CA VAL A 4 8.32 11.13 -1.85
C VAL A 4 7.31 10.34 -1.03
N LEU A 5 7.75 9.20 -0.49
CA LEU A 5 6.96 8.41 0.46
C LEU A 5 7.30 8.84 1.88
N LEU A 6 6.28 9.28 2.61
CA LEU A 6 6.41 9.78 3.97
C LEU A 6 5.85 8.78 4.97
N GLY A 7 6.41 8.85 6.17
CA GLY A 7 5.79 8.35 7.38
C GLY A 7 4.47 9.06 7.71
N PRO A 8 3.80 8.64 8.79
CA PRO A 8 2.55 9.26 9.24
C PRO A 8 2.71 10.74 9.58
N GLN A 9 1.68 11.53 9.26
CA GLN A 9 1.72 13.00 9.37
C GLN A 9 0.99 13.55 10.60
N ARG A 10 0.50 12.68 11.50
CA ARG A 10 -0.31 13.08 12.68
C ARG A 10 0.54 13.60 13.86
N PHE A 11 1.68 12.97 14.12
CA PHE A 11 2.54 13.31 15.26
C PHE A 11 3.76 14.12 14.85
N MET A 12 4.26 13.90 13.64
CA MET A 12 5.35 14.65 13.04
C MET A 12 4.97 15.03 11.60
N THR A 13 4.59 16.28 11.40
CA THR A 13 4.14 16.78 10.09
C THR A 13 5.34 17.25 9.26
N THR A 14 5.66 16.50 8.21
CA THR A 14 6.78 16.76 7.28
C THR A 14 6.31 17.01 5.84
N ALA A 15 5.03 16.82 5.54
CA ALA A 15 4.46 16.94 4.20
C ALA A 15 4.74 18.29 3.53
N GLY A 16 4.58 19.41 4.24
CA GLY A 16 4.88 20.73 3.69
C GLY A 16 6.36 20.92 3.35
N THR A 17 7.27 20.38 4.17
CA THR A 17 8.71 20.41 3.89
C THR A 17 9.06 19.55 2.69
N ALA A 18 8.48 18.35 2.59
CA ALA A 18 8.67 17.44 1.46
C ALA A 18 8.14 18.03 0.15
N LEU A 19 6.99 18.72 0.18
CA LEU A 19 6.45 19.42 -0.98
C LEU A 19 7.38 20.56 -1.41
N ARG A 20 7.85 21.40 -0.47
CA ARG A 20 8.80 22.49 -0.78
C ARG A 20 10.12 21.98 -1.35
N SER A 21 10.63 20.83 -0.90
CA SER A 21 11.86 20.25 -1.46
C SER A 21 11.72 19.77 -2.90
N LEU A 22 10.49 19.67 -3.41
CA LEU A 22 10.24 19.41 -4.83
C LEU A 22 10.58 20.61 -5.71
N GLY A 23 10.56 21.84 -5.17
CA GLY A 23 10.87 23.06 -5.92
C GLY A 23 9.86 23.38 -7.02
N VAL A 24 8.62 22.92 -6.87
CA VAL A 24 7.53 23.19 -7.82
C VAL A 24 6.79 24.47 -7.45
N GLU A 25 6.34 25.19 -8.46
CA GLU A 25 5.47 26.36 -8.32
C GLU A 25 4.14 26.10 -9.02
N GLY A 26 3.04 26.48 -8.37
CA GLY A 26 1.69 26.34 -8.90
C GLY A 26 0.80 25.39 -8.08
N PRO A 27 -0.41 25.08 -8.58
CA PRO A 27 -1.42 24.37 -7.82
C PRO A 27 -1.02 22.95 -7.48
N VAL A 28 -1.45 22.46 -6.31
CA VAL A 28 -1.18 21.11 -5.84
C VAL A 28 -2.48 20.31 -5.79
N ALA A 29 -2.62 19.29 -6.63
CA ALA A 29 -3.76 18.38 -6.54
C ALA A 29 -3.66 17.56 -5.26
N THR A 30 -4.73 17.54 -4.47
CA THR A 30 -4.81 16.71 -3.26
C THR A 30 -5.84 15.61 -3.44
N ILE A 31 -5.46 14.40 -3.04
CA ILE A 31 -6.35 13.24 -2.96
C ILE A 31 -6.42 12.85 -1.49
N ASN A 32 -7.50 13.28 -0.85
CA ASN A 32 -7.72 12.94 0.55
C ASN A 32 -8.32 11.53 0.65
N ALA A 33 -7.54 10.59 1.14
CA ALA A 33 -7.97 9.22 1.39
C ALA A 33 -8.68 9.06 2.74
N GLY A 34 -9.18 10.15 3.33
CA GLY A 34 -9.82 10.20 4.64
C GLY A 34 -10.89 9.12 4.84
N TRP A 35 -11.34 8.93 6.07
CA TRP A 35 -12.48 8.05 6.37
C TRP A 35 -13.74 8.65 5.78
N GLU A 36 -13.94 8.54 4.48
CA GLU A 36 -15.17 8.80 3.73
C GLU A 36 -15.82 10.15 4.07
N GLU A 37 -16.61 10.24 5.14
CA GLU A 37 -17.18 11.48 5.67
C GLU A 37 -16.16 12.59 5.97
N ARG A 38 -14.88 12.27 6.16
CA ARG A 38 -13.83 13.25 6.46
C ARG A 38 -13.07 13.76 5.23
N GLU A 39 -13.47 13.34 4.02
CA GLU A 39 -12.80 13.78 2.79
C GLU A 39 -12.71 15.31 2.71
N ASP A 40 -13.78 16.02 3.08
CA ASP A 40 -13.88 17.49 3.00
C ASP A 40 -13.16 18.24 4.14
N VAL A 41 -12.58 17.52 5.12
CA VAL A 41 -11.80 18.14 6.19
C VAL A 41 -10.38 18.40 5.67
N VAL A 42 -10.19 19.56 5.02
CA VAL A 42 -8.93 19.91 4.31
C VAL A 42 -8.19 21.11 4.89
N ASP A 43 -8.78 21.91 5.78
CA ASP A 43 -8.17 23.17 6.26
C ASP A 43 -6.75 22.99 6.82
N GLU A 44 -6.53 21.95 7.63
CA GLU A 44 -5.21 21.64 8.19
C GLU A 44 -4.22 21.23 7.08
N LEU A 45 -4.69 20.42 6.12
CA LEU A 45 -3.89 19.98 4.99
C LEU A 45 -3.50 21.15 4.09
N ASP A 46 -4.44 22.02 3.76
CA ASP A 46 -4.22 23.20 2.92
C ASP A 46 -3.23 24.15 3.55
N SER A 47 -3.35 24.39 4.86
CA SER A 47 -2.37 25.16 5.64
C SER A 47 -0.97 24.54 5.59
N VAL A 48 -0.85 23.21 5.73
CA VAL A 48 0.43 22.50 5.67
C VAL A 48 1.08 22.57 4.29
N LEU A 49 0.27 22.55 3.22
CA LEU A 49 0.73 22.54 1.83
C LEU A 49 0.94 23.94 1.23
N GLY A 50 0.56 25.01 1.93
CA GLY A 50 0.79 26.40 1.49
C GLY A 50 -0.38 27.06 0.75
N GLY A 51 -1.57 26.46 0.76
CA GLY A 51 -2.84 27.12 0.42
C GLY A 51 -3.29 27.11 -1.05
N ASP A 52 -2.45 26.75 -2.02
CA ASP A 52 -2.87 26.59 -3.44
C ASP A 52 -3.15 25.12 -3.77
N THR A 53 -4.12 24.54 -3.07
CA THR A 53 -4.50 23.13 -3.23
C THR A 53 -5.76 22.98 -4.09
N ARG A 54 -5.80 21.90 -4.89
CA ARG A 54 -6.95 21.51 -5.71
C ARG A 54 -7.42 20.15 -5.25
N HIS A 55 -8.40 20.14 -4.34
CA HIS A 55 -8.91 18.90 -3.80
C HIS A 55 -9.78 18.15 -4.81
N LEU A 56 -9.38 16.91 -5.15
CA LEU A 56 -10.05 16.14 -6.19
C LEU A 56 -11.40 15.53 -5.76
N ARG A 57 -11.63 15.37 -4.45
CA ARG A 57 -12.91 14.88 -3.87
C ARG A 57 -13.41 13.58 -4.50
N LEU A 58 -12.52 12.60 -4.65
CA LEU A 58 -12.79 11.37 -5.39
C LEU A 58 -13.89 10.53 -4.73
N TYR A 59 -14.00 10.51 -3.40
CA TYR A 59 -15.05 9.78 -2.71
C TYR A 59 -16.42 10.41 -2.96
N HIS A 60 -16.57 11.73 -2.82
CA HIS A 60 -17.81 12.43 -3.18
C HIS A 60 -18.23 12.19 -4.63
N ARG A 61 -17.29 12.30 -5.57
CA ARG A 61 -17.56 11.99 -6.99
C ARG A 61 -18.03 10.56 -7.17
N SER A 62 -17.50 9.60 -6.41
CA SER A 62 -17.95 8.20 -6.49
C SER A 62 -19.38 8.01 -5.98
N LEU A 63 -19.80 8.76 -4.95
CA LEU A 63 -21.19 8.76 -4.49
C LEU A 63 -22.14 9.37 -5.53
N ASP A 64 -21.70 10.43 -6.21
CA ASP A 64 -22.46 11.05 -7.31
C ASP A 64 -22.67 10.06 -8.47
N VAL A 65 -21.62 9.32 -8.85
CA VAL A 65 -21.70 8.22 -9.83
C VAL A 65 -22.71 7.17 -9.40
N ILE A 66 -22.59 6.63 -8.18
CA ILE A 66 -23.51 5.59 -7.66
C ILE A 66 -24.97 6.07 -7.67
N THR A 67 -25.19 7.36 -7.40
CA THR A 67 -26.51 7.96 -7.34
C THR A 67 -27.12 8.19 -8.72
N LYS A 68 -26.31 8.64 -9.69
CA LYS A 68 -26.79 9.04 -11.02
C LYS A 68 -26.73 7.93 -12.07
N ASP A 69 -25.87 6.94 -11.87
CA ASP A 69 -25.73 5.78 -12.74
C ASP A 69 -26.16 4.51 -12.00
N ALA A 70 -27.45 4.19 -12.09
CA ALA A 70 -28.04 3.05 -11.39
C ALA A 70 -27.47 1.70 -11.88
N ALA A 71 -27.08 1.60 -13.15
CA ALA A 71 -26.50 0.37 -13.70
C ALA A 71 -25.12 0.12 -13.10
N PHE A 72 -24.26 1.15 -13.09
CA PHE A 72 -22.96 1.07 -12.42
C PHE A 72 -23.11 0.85 -10.92
N GLY A 73 -24.03 1.57 -10.26
CA GLY A 73 -24.30 1.42 -8.83
C GLY A 73 -24.66 -0.03 -8.45
N ALA A 74 -25.57 -0.67 -9.19
CA ALA A 74 -25.95 -2.07 -8.97
C ALA A 74 -24.79 -3.05 -9.20
N ALA A 75 -23.99 -2.82 -10.25
CA ALA A 75 -22.81 -3.63 -10.53
C ALA A 75 -21.73 -3.47 -9.45
N ALA A 76 -21.51 -2.26 -8.94
CA ALA A 76 -20.56 -1.95 -7.87
C ALA A 76 -20.96 -2.61 -6.53
N LEU A 77 -22.26 -2.64 -6.21
CA LEU A 77 -22.77 -3.37 -5.05
C LEU A 77 -22.49 -4.87 -5.18
N THR A 78 -22.81 -5.45 -6.34
CA THR A 78 -22.56 -6.87 -6.63
C THR A 78 -21.06 -7.21 -6.56
N PHE A 79 -20.21 -6.33 -7.09
CA PHE A 79 -18.76 -6.46 -6.97
C PHE A 79 -18.31 -6.50 -5.51
N ARG A 80 -18.79 -5.57 -4.67
CA ARG A 80 -18.40 -5.49 -3.26
C ARG A 80 -18.78 -6.77 -2.51
N ASP A 81 -20.01 -7.23 -2.66
CA ASP A 81 -20.49 -8.43 -1.95
C ASP A 81 -19.68 -9.68 -2.34
N ARG A 82 -19.28 -9.78 -3.62
CA ARG A 82 -18.40 -10.85 -4.11
C ARG A 82 -16.95 -10.68 -3.68
N HIS A 83 -16.45 -9.46 -3.59
CA HIS A 83 -15.11 -9.17 -3.08
C HIS A 83 -15.00 -9.55 -1.60
N ASP A 84 -16.03 -9.25 -0.80
CA ASP A 84 -16.10 -9.62 0.62
C ASP A 84 -16.12 -11.14 0.80
N ALA A 85 -16.89 -11.85 -0.04
CA ALA A 85 -16.91 -13.32 -0.04
C ALA A 85 -15.53 -13.91 -0.44
N LEU A 86 -14.90 -13.35 -1.48
CA LEU A 86 -13.55 -13.76 -1.91
C LEU A 86 -12.51 -13.51 -0.81
N LEU A 87 -12.57 -12.35 -0.15
CA LEU A 87 -11.66 -11.97 0.93
C LEU A 87 -11.81 -12.91 2.13
N SER A 88 -13.05 -13.30 2.46
CA SER A 88 -13.32 -14.27 3.53
C SER A 88 -12.68 -15.63 3.25
N LEU A 89 -12.80 -16.14 2.01
CA LEU A 89 -12.15 -17.39 1.59
C LEU A 89 -10.62 -17.27 1.57
N TYR A 90 -10.10 -16.14 1.11
CA TYR A 90 -8.66 -15.87 1.14
C TYR A 90 -8.11 -15.86 2.55
N ARG A 91 -8.74 -15.14 3.49
CA ARG A 91 -8.33 -15.09 4.90
C ARG A 91 -8.31 -16.47 5.55
N LEU A 92 -9.32 -17.29 5.30
CA LEU A 92 -9.36 -18.67 5.79
C LEU A 92 -8.18 -19.50 5.27
N ARG A 93 -7.89 -19.42 3.97
CA ARG A 93 -6.75 -20.14 3.36
C ARG A 93 -5.41 -19.61 3.85
N LEU A 94 -5.28 -18.29 3.98
CA LEU A 94 -4.09 -17.62 4.47
C LEU A 94 -3.79 -18.06 5.91
N GLN A 95 -4.78 -18.05 6.79
CA GLN A 95 -4.61 -18.46 8.19
C GLN A 95 -4.04 -19.88 8.26
N ASN A 96 -4.65 -20.84 7.56
CA ASN A 96 -4.19 -22.23 7.57
C ASN A 96 -2.75 -22.38 7.01
N ALA A 97 -2.42 -21.64 5.95
CA ALA A 97 -1.07 -21.66 5.38
C ALA A 97 -0.03 -21.09 6.36
N MET A 98 -0.36 -19.97 7.01
CA MET A 98 0.50 -19.32 8.01
C MET A 98 0.67 -20.19 9.27
N ASP A 99 -0.39 -20.87 9.73
CA ASP A 99 -0.29 -21.82 10.83
C ASP A 99 0.69 -22.95 10.52
N GLY A 100 0.71 -23.43 9.27
CA GLY A 100 1.69 -24.40 8.77
C GLY A 100 3.12 -23.86 8.84
N VAL A 101 3.36 -22.64 8.36
CA VAL A 101 4.67 -21.96 8.45
C VAL A 101 5.14 -21.89 9.90
N TYR A 102 4.30 -21.39 10.81
CA TYR A 102 4.68 -21.24 12.22
C TYR A 102 4.87 -22.59 12.93
N ALA A 103 4.14 -23.64 12.53
CA ALA A 103 4.36 -24.99 13.05
C ALA A 103 5.73 -25.56 12.66
N VAL A 104 6.14 -25.41 11.38
CA VAL A 104 7.48 -25.81 10.91
C VAL A 104 8.58 -25.00 11.60
N GLN A 105 8.37 -23.68 11.75
CA GLN A 105 9.32 -22.79 12.42
C GLN A 105 9.54 -23.16 13.89
N ARG A 106 8.46 -23.43 14.65
CA ARG A 106 8.56 -23.91 16.05
C ARG A 106 9.32 -25.23 16.14
N ARG A 107 8.99 -26.21 15.29
CA ARG A 107 9.63 -27.53 15.31
C ARG A 107 11.12 -27.46 14.97
N THR A 108 11.50 -26.57 14.06
CA THR A 108 12.90 -26.31 13.69
C THR A 108 13.71 -25.74 14.86
N ARG A 109 13.07 -24.93 15.72
CA ARG A 109 13.71 -24.35 16.92
C ARG A 109 13.86 -25.34 18.08
N GLU A 110 12.88 -26.23 18.25
CA GLU A 110 12.81 -27.20 19.36
C GLU A 110 13.61 -28.49 19.11
N GLY A 111 13.98 -28.80 17.86
CA GLY A 111 14.68 -30.04 17.49
C GLY A 111 16.17 -30.06 17.88
N GLU A 112 16.56 -31.08 18.64
CA GLU A 112 17.95 -31.44 18.94
C GLU A 112 18.70 -31.85 17.66
N GLY A 113 19.51 -30.95 17.09
CA GLY A 113 20.36 -31.28 15.96
C GLY A 113 20.89 -30.08 15.18
N ARG A 114 21.52 -29.11 15.85
CA ARG A 114 22.10 -27.87 15.29
C ARG A 114 23.11 -28.05 14.13
N VAL A 115 23.34 -29.27 13.62
CA VAL A 115 24.31 -29.57 12.54
C VAL A 115 23.78 -30.59 11.51
N ARG A 116 22.76 -31.41 11.82
CA ARG A 116 22.23 -32.45 10.91
C ARG A 116 20.74 -32.25 10.68
N GLY A 117 20.39 -31.50 9.63
CA GLY A 117 19.00 -31.27 9.22
C GLY A 117 18.63 -29.80 9.04
N GLU A 118 19.53 -28.86 9.31
CA GLU A 118 19.30 -27.41 9.12
C GLU A 118 18.90 -27.08 7.67
N ALA A 119 19.56 -27.70 6.69
CA ALA A 119 19.19 -27.56 5.29
C ALA A 119 17.77 -28.08 4.99
N THR A 120 17.39 -29.21 5.57
CA THR A 120 16.04 -29.79 5.40
C THR A 120 14.98 -28.93 6.09
N ALA A 121 15.28 -28.40 7.27
CA ALA A 121 14.37 -27.53 8.02
C ALA A 121 14.18 -26.17 7.33
N SER A 122 15.26 -25.57 6.81
CA SER A 122 15.18 -24.35 6.00
C SER A 122 14.38 -24.60 4.73
N ALA A 123 14.63 -25.70 4.02
CA ALA A 123 13.86 -26.04 2.82
C ALA A 123 12.36 -26.24 3.13
N ALA A 124 12.03 -26.90 4.25
CA ALA A 124 10.64 -27.06 4.68
C ALA A 124 9.97 -25.72 5.02
N LEU A 125 10.69 -24.79 5.65
CA LEU A 125 10.19 -23.44 5.93
C LEU A 125 9.96 -22.66 4.64
N ASP A 126 10.92 -22.69 3.72
CA ASP A 126 10.81 -21.99 2.44
C ASP A 126 9.66 -22.54 1.58
N ASP A 127 9.46 -23.86 1.55
CA ASP A 127 8.32 -24.51 0.89
C ASP A 127 6.98 -24.10 1.53
N SER A 128 6.92 -24.04 2.87
CA SER A 128 5.73 -23.57 3.59
C SER A 128 5.40 -22.11 3.26
N ILE A 129 6.41 -21.26 3.09
CA ILE A 129 6.23 -19.86 2.68
C ILE A 129 5.77 -19.78 1.21
N GLU A 130 6.22 -20.67 0.33
CA GLU A 130 5.69 -20.74 -1.04
C GLU A 130 4.20 -21.13 -1.08
N VAL A 131 3.72 -21.95 -0.15
CA VAL A 131 2.27 -22.22 -0.02
C VAL A 131 1.51 -20.93 0.26
N VAL A 132 2.02 -20.05 1.14
CA VAL A 132 1.42 -18.73 1.42
C VAL A 132 1.41 -17.88 0.15
N ARG A 133 2.54 -17.79 -0.56
CA ARG A 133 2.63 -17.04 -1.82
C ARG A 133 1.68 -17.60 -2.89
N HIS A 134 1.45 -18.90 -2.91
CA HIS A 134 0.47 -19.52 -3.81
C HIS A 134 -0.96 -19.07 -3.48
N VAL A 135 -1.32 -18.97 -2.20
CA VAL A 135 -2.61 -18.43 -1.76
C VAL A 135 -2.77 -16.97 -2.21
N ASP A 136 -1.72 -16.14 -2.09
CA ASP A 136 -1.73 -14.75 -2.55
C ASP A 136 -1.93 -14.63 -4.06
N ARG A 137 -1.20 -15.43 -4.84
CA ARG A 137 -1.31 -15.45 -6.31
C ARG A 137 -2.70 -15.89 -6.76
N TRP A 138 -3.28 -16.88 -6.09
CA TRP A 138 -4.65 -17.30 -6.35
C TRP A 138 -5.64 -16.17 -6.08
N TYR A 139 -5.55 -15.50 -4.93
CA TYR A 139 -6.42 -14.38 -4.58
C TYR A 139 -6.32 -13.25 -5.60
N ALA A 140 -5.09 -12.84 -5.95
CA ALA A 140 -4.85 -11.79 -6.94
C ALA A 140 -5.44 -12.15 -8.32
N ALA A 141 -5.36 -13.41 -8.74
CA ALA A 141 -5.98 -13.88 -9.97
C ALA A 141 -7.51 -13.81 -9.91
N GLN A 142 -8.13 -14.23 -8.80
CA GLN A 142 -9.59 -14.15 -8.61
C GLN A 142 -10.08 -12.70 -8.57
N LEU A 143 -9.36 -11.82 -7.87
CA LEU A 143 -9.71 -10.40 -7.79
C LEU A 143 -9.59 -9.72 -9.16
N LYS A 144 -8.58 -10.09 -9.96
CA LYS A 144 -8.46 -9.62 -11.36
C LYS A 144 -9.67 -10.02 -12.20
N SER A 145 -10.14 -11.27 -12.08
CA SER A 145 -11.34 -11.72 -12.78
C SER A 145 -12.58 -10.94 -12.30
N LEU A 146 -12.73 -10.70 -11.00
CA LEU A 146 -13.84 -9.95 -10.45
C LEU A 146 -13.90 -8.51 -10.99
N TYR A 147 -12.75 -7.85 -11.15
CA TYR A 147 -12.67 -6.55 -11.81
C TYR A 147 -13.08 -6.60 -13.29
N ALA A 148 -12.67 -7.63 -14.03
CA ALA A 148 -13.08 -7.81 -15.43
C ALA A 148 -14.59 -8.06 -15.57
N GLU A 149 -15.19 -8.76 -14.60
CA GLU A 149 -16.64 -8.97 -14.55
C GLU A 149 -17.42 -7.68 -14.25
N LEU A 150 -16.90 -6.82 -13.35
CA LEU A 150 -17.46 -5.49 -13.13
C LEU A 150 -17.42 -4.66 -14.42
N ASP A 151 -16.28 -4.63 -15.10
CA ASP A 151 -16.13 -3.91 -16.37
C ASP A 151 -17.04 -4.47 -17.47
N GLY A 152 -17.23 -5.79 -17.54
CA GLY A 152 -18.18 -6.40 -18.48
C GLY A 152 -19.65 -6.11 -18.16
N ALA A 153 -20.00 -6.01 -16.87
CA ALA A 153 -21.38 -5.75 -16.44
C ALA A 153 -21.77 -4.27 -16.53
N ALA A 154 -20.84 -3.37 -16.25
CA ALA A 154 -21.02 -1.93 -16.33
C ALA A 154 -19.74 -1.28 -16.89
N PRO A 155 -19.51 -1.33 -18.22
CA PRO A 155 -18.33 -0.76 -18.83
C PRO A 155 -18.20 0.72 -18.49
N ILE A 156 -17.09 1.12 -17.91
CA ILE A 156 -16.96 2.48 -17.39
C ILE A 156 -17.10 3.53 -18.52
N ASP A 157 -16.63 3.20 -19.71
CA ASP A 157 -16.69 4.08 -20.89
C ASP A 157 -18.12 4.25 -21.44
N SER A 158 -19.09 3.46 -20.97
CA SER A 158 -20.52 3.62 -21.31
C SER A 158 -21.25 4.63 -20.41
N SER A 159 -20.63 5.04 -19.29
CA SER A 159 -21.24 5.96 -18.33
C SER A 159 -20.87 7.42 -18.63
N GLY A 160 -21.86 8.21 -19.03
CA GLY A 160 -21.68 9.66 -19.21
C GLY A 160 -21.30 10.39 -17.93
N VAL A 161 -21.77 9.92 -16.76
CA VAL A 161 -21.47 10.52 -15.45
C VAL A 161 -20.01 10.27 -15.07
N ILE A 162 -19.53 9.03 -15.23
CA ILE A 162 -18.12 8.73 -14.96
C ILE A 162 -17.22 9.46 -15.96
N GLY A 163 -17.58 9.48 -17.25
CA GLY A 163 -16.86 10.21 -18.28
C GLY A 163 -16.73 11.71 -17.97
N TRP A 164 -17.82 12.33 -17.51
CA TRP A 164 -17.82 13.74 -17.09
C TRP A 164 -16.85 14.01 -15.93
N HIS A 165 -16.92 13.22 -14.84
CA HIS A 165 -15.99 13.38 -13.72
C HIS A 165 -14.53 13.12 -14.11
N ARG A 166 -14.28 12.12 -14.97
CA ARG A 166 -12.93 11.83 -15.49
C ARG A 166 -12.36 13.03 -16.26
N GLY A 167 -13.19 13.71 -17.05
CA GLY A 167 -12.81 14.95 -17.75
C GLY A 167 -12.40 16.06 -16.78
N GLU A 168 -13.26 16.39 -15.81
CA GLU A 168 -12.94 17.42 -14.81
C GLU A 168 -11.68 17.11 -14.00
N LEU A 169 -11.48 15.84 -13.64
CA LEU A 169 -10.31 15.39 -12.89
C LEU A 169 -9.03 15.47 -13.73
N ALA A 170 -9.11 15.14 -15.03
CA ALA A 170 -8.00 15.29 -15.94
C ALA A 170 -7.58 16.76 -16.09
N ASP A 171 -8.54 17.69 -16.19
CA ASP A 171 -8.26 19.12 -16.27
C ASP A 171 -7.60 19.66 -14.99
N LEU A 172 -8.11 19.27 -13.81
CA LEU A 172 -7.52 19.65 -12.52
C LEU A 172 -6.09 19.11 -12.37
N LEU A 173 -5.86 17.85 -12.74
CA LEU A 173 -4.54 17.24 -12.70
C LEU A 173 -3.58 17.89 -13.70
N GLY A 174 -4.05 18.22 -14.91
CA GLY A 174 -3.25 18.87 -15.95
C GLY A 174 -2.79 20.28 -15.60
N GLN A 175 -3.46 20.94 -14.65
CA GLN A 175 -3.11 22.25 -14.12
C GLN A 175 -2.26 22.19 -12.84
N SER A 176 -1.99 21.00 -12.32
CA SER A 176 -1.31 20.81 -11.04
C SER A 176 0.19 20.58 -11.22
N ALA A 177 0.99 21.30 -10.45
CA ALA A 177 2.44 21.19 -10.42
C ALA A 177 2.95 20.00 -9.60
N ALA A 178 2.12 19.48 -8.68
CA ALA A 178 2.38 18.26 -7.92
C ALA A 178 1.07 17.59 -7.49
N VAL A 179 1.16 16.33 -7.07
CA VAL A 179 0.04 15.58 -6.49
C VAL A 179 0.39 15.10 -5.08
N VAL A 180 -0.55 15.25 -4.15
CA VAL A 180 -0.44 14.78 -2.76
C VAL A 180 -1.51 13.73 -2.47
N LEU A 181 -1.09 12.52 -2.06
CA LEU A 181 -1.99 11.43 -1.66
C LEU A 181 -1.90 11.21 -0.14
N THR A 182 -2.99 11.47 0.57
CA THR A 182 -2.99 11.41 2.03
C THR A 182 -3.24 9.99 2.57
N GLY A 183 -3.22 9.86 3.90
CA GLY A 183 -3.62 8.64 4.60
C GLY A 183 -5.14 8.51 4.79
N GLY A 184 -5.57 7.30 5.15
CA GLY A 184 -6.95 6.98 5.54
C GLY A 184 -7.31 5.57 5.07
N HIS A 185 -8.49 5.36 4.47
CA HIS A 185 -8.95 4.01 4.08
C HIS A 185 -8.44 3.62 2.67
N VAL A 186 -7.40 2.78 2.61
CA VAL A 186 -6.76 2.38 1.34
C VAL A 186 -7.70 1.68 0.35
N GLY A 187 -8.67 0.89 0.84
CA GLY A 187 -9.67 0.26 -0.03
C GLY A 187 -10.54 1.27 -0.79
N THR A 188 -11.12 2.26 -0.09
CA THR A 188 -11.87 3.36 -0.71
C THR A 188 -10.99 4.17 -1.65
N LEU A 189 -9.75 4.50 -1.25
CA LEU A 189 -8.79 5.19 -2.12
C LEU A 189 -8.54 4.43 -3.43
N LEU A 190 -8.23 3.13 -3.38
CA LEU A 190 -7.97 2.36 -4.59
C LEU A 190 -9.21 2.25 -5.49
N ARG A 191 -10.39 2.06 -4.91
CA ARG A 191 -11.66 2.01 -5.68
C ARG A 191 -11.89 3.31 -6.43
N THR A 192 -11.71 4.46 -5.79
CA THR A 192 -11.95 5.76 -6.42
C THR A 192 -10.87 6.12 -7.44
N LEU A 193 -9.60 5.84 -7.15
CA LEU A 193 -8.50 5.98 -8.12
C LEU A 193 -8.76 5.17 -9.41
N ARG A 194 -9.27 3.94 -9.28
CA ARG A 194 -9.61 3.07 -10.41
C ARG A 194 -10.86 3.56 -11.16
N LEU A 195 -11.92 3.89 -10.44
CA LEU A 195 -13.17 4.40 -11.04
C LEU A 195 -12.90 5.61 -11.95
N PHE A 196 -12.12 6.57 -11.45
CA PHE A 196 -11.78 7.78 -12.19
C PHE A 196 -10.52 7.66 -13.05
N ALA A 197 -9.94 6.46 -13.17
CA ALA A 197 -8.74 6.19 -13.97
C ALA A 197 -7.62 7.22 -13.75
N ILE A 198 -7.38 7.58 -12.49
CA ILE A 198 -6.39 8.59 -12.12
C ILE A 198 -5.01 8.14 -12.61
N ARG A 199 -4.39 8.96 -13.47
CA ARG A 199 -3.03 8.76 -13.96
C ARG A 199 -2.11 9.77 -13.31
N LEU A 200 -0.93 9.32 -12.89
CA LEU A 200 0.11 10.15 -12.32
C LEU A 200 1.33 10.05 -13.24
N PRO A 201 1.49 10.97 -14.22
CA PRO A 201 2.64 10.97 -15.13
C PRO A 201 3.97 11.05 -14.37
N ASP A 202 5.04 10.50 -14.94
CA ASP A 202 6.34 10.43 -14.28
C ASP A 202 6.97 11.81 -14.05
N GLU A 203 6.62 12.78 -14.88
CA GLU A 203 7.07 14.17 -14.81
C GLU A 203 6.43 14.93 -13.64
N VAL A 204 5.22 14.54 -13.24
CA VAL A 204 4.50 15.18 -12.13
C VAL A 204 5.00 14.59 -10.81
N PRO A 205 5.61 15.38 -9.92
CA PRO A 205 6.10 14.87 -8.65
C PRO A 205 4.94 14.56 -7.70
N VAL A 206 5.13 13.50 -6.90
CA VAL A 206 4.09 12.99 -6.00
C VAL A 206 4.61 12.91 -4.57
N VAL A 207 3.83 13.38 -3.60
CA VAL A 207 4.07 13.16 -2.17
C VAL A 207 2.95 12.29 -1.61
N ALA A 208 3.29 11.23 -0.87
CA ALA A 208 2.27 10.36 -0.30
C ALA A 208 2.64 9.79 1.06
N TRP A 209 1.65 9.52 1.91
CA TRP A 209 1.84 8.85 3.20
C TRP A 209 0.74 7.85 3.50
N SER A 210 1.03 6.90 4.39
CA SER A 210 0.05 5.92 4.87
C SER A 210 -0.66 5.20 3.71
N ALA A 211 -1.99 5.30 3.60
CA ALA A 211 -2.76 4.68 2.51
C ALA A 211 -2.32 5.16 1.12
N GLY A 212 -2.04 6.46 0.97
CA GLY A 212 -1.50 7.01 -0.28
C GLY A 212 -0.17 6.37 -0.66
N ALA A 213 0.75 6.22 0.30
CA ALA A 213 2.03 5.57 0.04
C ALA A 213 1.86 4.10 -0.39
N MET A 214 0.95 3.37 0.26
CA MET A 214 0.61 1.99 -0.13
C MET A 214 0.02 1.96 -1.55
N ALA A 215 -0.92 2.84 -1.87
CA ALA A 215 -1.59 2.88 -3.17
C ALA A 215 -0.65 3.21 -4.34
N LEU A 216 0.48 3.89 -4.10
CA LEU A 216 1.49 4.15 -5.14
C LEU A 216 2.35 2.94 -5.48
N THR A 217 2.43 1.93 -4.60
CA THR A 217 3.23 0.73 -4.84
C THR A 217 2.54 -0.26 -5.78
N GLU A 218 3.23 -1.33 -6.19
CA GLU A 218 2.65 -2.39 -7.00
C GLU A 218 1.62 -3.23 -6.22
N ARG A 219 1.83 -3.40 -4.91
CA ARG A 219 1.06 -4.30 -4.06
C ARG A 219 0.69 -3.64 -2.74
N VAL A 220 -0.60 -3.64 -2.41
CA VAL A 220 -1.10 -3.15 -1.14
C VAL A 220 -1.24 -4.31 -0.17
N VAL A 221 -0.49 -4.24 0.93
CA VAL A 221 -0.52 -5.23 2.01
C VAL A 221 -1.10 -4.60 3.28
N LEU A 222 -2.18 -5.17 3.81
CA LEU A 222 -2.75 -4.78 5.10
C LEU A 222 -2.11 -5.60 6.20
N PHE A 223 -1.78 -4.95 7.32
CA PHE A 223 -1.12 -5.61 8.44
C PHE A 223 -1.48 -4.87 9.73
N HIS A 224 -1.80 -5.63 10.78
CA HIS A 224 -1.94 -5.08 12.11
C HIS A 224 -1.81 -6.16 13.19
N ASP A 225 -0.58 -6.40 13.65
CA ASP A 225 -0.30 -7.36 14.72
C ASP A 225 -0.89 -6.95 16.08
N HIS A 226 -1.22 -5.67 16.26
CA HIS A 226 -1.79 -5.12 17.50
C HIS A 226 -3.26 -4.72 17.35
N GLY A 227 -3.98 -5.34 16.40
CA GLY A 227 -5.38 -5.04 16.15
C GLY A 227 -6.31 -5.39 17.32
N PRO A 228 -7.55 -4.84 17.35
CA PRO A 228 -8.53 -5.13 18.41
C PRO A 228 -8.87 -6.63 18.55
N GLU A 229 -8.81 -7.36 17.44
CA GLU A 229 -9.07 -8.81 17.39
C GLU A 229 -7.81 -9.66 17.65
N GLY A 230 -6.70 -9.02 18.04
CA GLY A 230 -5.39 -9.66 18.21
C GLY A 230 -4.55 -9.66 16.93
N ASN A 231 -3.56 -10.54 16.87
CA ASN A 231 -2.64 -10.62 15.75
C ASN A 231 -3.40 -11.09 14.50
N THR A 232 -3.47 -10.26 13.46
CA THR A 232 -3.93 -10.68 12.13
C THR A 232 -2.74 -10.90 11.21
N GLU A 233 -2.79 -11.96 10.41
CA GLU A 233 -1.75 -12.20 9.39
C GLU A 233 -1.80 -11.10 8.33
N ALA A 234 -0.64 -10.71 7.80
CA ALA A 234 -0.59 -9.69 6.76
C ALA A 234 -1.36 -10.16 5.51
N GLU A 235 -2.19 -9.30 4.94
CA GLU A 235 -3.07 -9.63 3.82
C GLU A 235 -2.65 -8.87 2.57
N VAL A 236 -2.40 -9.57 1.46
CA VAL A 236 -2.42 -8.93 0.14
C VAL A 236 -3.85 -8.50 -0.15
N PHE A 237 -4.08 -7.19 -0.23
CA PHE A 237 -5.43 -6.62 -0.40
C PHE A 237 -5.78 -6.37 -1.86
N ASP A 238 -4.90 -5.72 -2.61
CA ASP A 238 -5.07 -5.47 -4.05
C ASP A 238 -3.70 -5.03 -4.64
N ARG A 239 -3.65 -4.86 -5.96
CA ARG A 239 -2.62 -4.07 -6.64
C ARG A 239 -2.81 -2.58 -6.36
N GLY A 240 -1.71 -1.84 -6.27
CA GLY A 240 -1.74 -0.38 -6.28
C GLY A 240 -1.68 0.18 -7.70
N LEU A 241 -1.16 1.39 -7.83
CA LEU A 241 -0.92 2.09 -9.10
C LEU A 241 0.42 1.66 -9.76
N GLY A 242 1.34 1.05 -9.01
CA GLY A 242 2.63 0.59 -9.55
C GLY A 242 3.58 1.72 -9.97
N ARG A 243 3.35 2.94 -9.49
CA ARG A 243 4.28 4.07 -9.69
C ARG A 243 5.60 3.81 -8.99
N VAL A 244 5.55 3.29 -7.76
CA VAL A 244 6.73 2.85 -7.01
C VAL A 244 6.86 1.34 -7.11
N GLN A 245 7.90 0.88 -7.80
CA GLN A 245 8.16 -0.55 -8.03
C GLN A 245 9.14 -1.11 -7.00
N GLY A 246 9.07 -2.43 -6.76
CA GLY A 246 10.01 -3.13 -5.88
C GLY A 246 9.83 -2.83 -4.39
N VAL A 247 8.68 -2.27 -3.99
CA VAL A 247 8.42 -1.85 -2.60
C VAL A 247 7.06 -2.36 -2.12
N VAL A 248 7.05 -2.93 -0.92
CA VAL A 248 5.86 -3.08 -0.07
C VAL A 248 5.95 -2.01 1.03
N ALA A 249 5.08 -0.99 0.94
CA ALA A 249 5.09 0.11 1.90
C ALA A 249 4.43 -0.31 3.23
N LEU A 250 5.16 -0.18 4.34
CA LEU A 250 4.69 -0.52 5.69
C LEU A 250 4.60 0.75 6.56
N PRO A 251 3.52 1.56 6.40
CA PRO A 251 3.33 2.75 7.22
C PRO A 251 2.97 2.41 8.66
N HIS A 252 3.44 3.24 9.60
CA HIS A 252 3.27 3.03 11.04
C HIS A 252 3.83 1.69 11.54
N ALA A 253 4.91 1.19 10.92
CA ALA A 253 5.45 -0.14 11.18
C ALA A 253 5.66 -0.41 12.69
N ARG A 254 6.29 0.51 13.43
CA ARG A 254 6.55 0.39 14.88
C ARG A 254 5.29 0.25 15.74
N ARG A 255 4.14 0.69 15.25
CA ARG A 255 2.86 0.63 15.97
C ARG A 255 1.96 -0.51 15.52
N ARG A 256 2.23 -1.08 14.35
CA ARG A 256 1.37 -2.06 13.70
C ARG A 256 2.00 -3.44 13.57
N LEU A 257 3.33 -3.55 13.69
CA LEU A 257 4.07 -4.79 13.58
C LEU A 257 4.81 -5.08 14.87
N ARG A 258 4.88 -6.36 15.21
CA ARG A 258 5.73 -6.88 16.30
C ARG A 258 7.17 -6.99 15.82
N LEU A 259 7.83 -5.83 15.68
CA LEU A 259 9.19 -5.73 15.13
C LEU A 259 10.27 -6.40 16.01
N ASP A 260 9.93 -6.75 17.25
CA ASP A 260 10.75 -7.55 18.17
C ASP A 260 10.64 -9.05 17.91
N ASP A 261 9.55 -9.51 17.28
CA ASP A 261 9.35 -10.89 16.86
C ASP A 261 10.06 -11.14 15.52
N ARG A 262 11.34 -11.48 15.60
CA ARG A 262 12.18 -11.78 14.44
C ARG A 262 11.63 -12.91 13.58
N ASP A 263 10.94 -13.88 14.17
CA ASP A 263 10.39 -15.00 13.42
C ASP A 263 9.27 -14.57 12.50
N ARG A 264 8.30 -13.84 13.07
CA ARG A 264 7.18 -13.28 12.31
C ARG A 264 7.69 -12.31 11.25
N CYS A 265 8.66 -11.47 11.61
CA CYS A 265 9.29 -10.55 10.68
C CYS A 265 10.01 -11.27 9.53
N ALA A 266 10.72 -12.36 9.81
CA ALA A 266 11.39 -13.16 8.79
C ALA A 266 10.38 -13.77 7.83
N VAL A 267 9.26 -14.30 8.32
CA VAL A 267 8.19 -14.82 7.46
C VAL A 267 7.62 -13.73 6.56
N MET A 268 7.35 -12.54 7.09
CA MET A 268 6.87 -11.39 6.32
C MET A 268 7.85 -11.00 5.20
N ALA A 269 9.13 -10.79 5.54
CA ALA A 269 10.15 -10.41 4.57
C ALA A 269 10.41 -11.51 3.54
N ARG A 270 10.45 -12.78 3.97
CA ARG A 270 10.58 -13.92 3.07
C ARG A 270 9.38 -14.03 2.15
N ARG A 271 8.14 -13.83 2.61
CA ARG A 271 6.96 -13.90 1.74
C ARG A 271 7.05 -12.97 0.53
N PHE A 272 7.62 -11.77 0.71
CA PHE A 272 7.71 -10.72 -0.32
C PHE A 272 9.12 -10.51 -0.89
N THR A 273 9.94 -11.56 -1.06
CA THR A 273 11.34 -11.40 -1.54
C THR A 273 11.51 -10.78 -2.92
N ASP A 274 10.44 -10.70 -3.71
CA ASP A 274 10.42 -9.97 -4.99
C ASP A 274 10.45 -8.44 -4.80
N GLN A 275 10.23 -7.95 -3.57
CA GLN A 275 10.13 -6.54 -3.22
C GLN A 275 10.80 -6.27 -1.86
N HIS A 276 11.05 -5.00 -1.56
CA HIS A 276 11.50 -4.59 -0.24
C HIS A 276 10.32 -4.21 0.66
N CYS A 277 10.21 -4.87 1.81
CA CYS A 277 9.31 -4.44 2.89
C CYS A 277 9.88 -3.18 3.57
N VAL A 278 9.39 -2.00 3.21
CA VAL A 278 9.94 -0.71 3.63
C VAL A 278 9.15 -0.11 4.78
N LEU A 279 9.83 0.24 5.87
CA LEU A 279 9.23 0.78 7.08
C LEU A 279 9.08 2.30 6.97
N LEU A 280 7.84 2.78 6.97
CA LEU A 280 7.51 4.21 6.93
C LEU A 280 6.95 4.64 8.31
N ASP A 281 7.84 4.83 9.28
CA ASP A 281 7.53 5.31 10.63
C ASP A 281 7.48 6.85 10.70
N ASP A 282 7.06 7.41 11.85
CA ASP A 282 7.01 8.87 12.06
C ASP A 282 8.36 9.53 11.71
N GLY A 283 8.30 10.62 10.93
CA GLY A 283 9.47 11.36 10.47
C GLY A 283 10.20 10.75 9.26
N THR A 284 9.88 9.54 8.82
CA THR A 284 10.48 8.96 7.60
C THR A 284 10.10 9.79 6.38
N ALA A 285 11.07 10.05 5.50
CA ALA A 285 10.87 10.59 4.17
C ALA A 285 11.81 9.88 3.19
N LEU A 286 11.25 9.17 2.21
CA LEU A 286 11.99 8.45 1.19
C LEU A 286 11.70 9.06 -0.18
N GLU A 287 12.70 9.71 -0.75
CA GLU A 287 12.64 10.23 -2.10
C GLU A 287 13.09 9.15 -3.09
N LEU A 288 12.20 8.81 -4.02
CA LEU A 288 12.37 7.83 -5.07
C LEU A 288 12.43 8.55 -6.41
N THR A 289 13.41 8.18 -7.21
CA THR A 289 13.65 8.78 -8.53
C THR A 289 13.60 7.71 -9.63
N GLU A 290 13.66 8.15 -10.89
CA GLU A 290 13.64 7.31 -12.09
C GLU A 290 14.76 6.27 -12.14
N SER A 291 15.90 6.51 -11.48
CA SER A 291 17.04 5.58 -11.47
C SER A 291 16.71 4.23 -10.80
N GLY A 292 15.57 4.15 -10.12
CA GLY A 292 15.17 2.99 -9.34
C GLY A 292 16.00 2.82 -8.07
N GLY A 293 15.60 1.85 -7.25
CA GLY A 293 16.27 1.52 -5.99
C GLY A 293 15.84 2.38 -4.81
N LEU A 294 16.05 1.82 -3.61
CA LEU A 294 15.76 2.52 -2.37
C LEU A 294 16.90 3.48 -1.99
N PRO A 295 16.58 4.70 -1.50
CA PRO A 295 17.60 5.65 -1.09
C PRO A 295 18.37 5.17 0.15
N ARG A 296 19.56 5.73 0.39
CA ARG A 296 20.32 5.50 1.63
C ARG A 296 19.49 5.93 2.84
N GLY A 297 19.62 5.21 3.94
CA GLY A 297 18.83 5.42 5.15
C GLY A 297 17.44 4.76 5.10
N ALA A 298 17.03 4.17 3.97
CA ALA A 298 15.79 3.40 3.92
C ALA A 298 15.86 2.20 4.86
N ARG A 299 14.87 2.09 5.74
CA ARG A 299 14.73 1.00 6.69
C ARG A 299 13.87 -0.10 6.07
N ILE A 300 14.43 -1.30 5.98
CA ILE A 300 13.79 -2.47 5.38
C ILE A 300 13.72 -3.64 6.36
N LEU A 301 12.71 -4.49 6.21
CA LEU A 301 12.64 -5.78 6.90
C LEU A 301 13.48 -6.80 6.13
N GLY A 302 14.50 -7.36 6.77
CA GLY A 302 15.35 -8.40 6.21
C GLY A 302 14.74 -9.80 6.31
N ILE A 303 15.22 -10.72 5.47
CA ILE A 303 14.80 -12.13 5.47
C ILE A 303 15.20 -12.90 6.74
N ASP A 304 16.06 -12.29 7.56
CA ASP A 304 16.46 -12.70 8.91
C ASP A 304 15.51 -12.16 10.00
N GLY A 305 14.50 -11.38 9.60
CA GLY A 305 13.54 -10.73 10.48
C GLY A 305 14.08 -9.51 11.21
N ALA A 306 15.32 -9.08 10.94
CA ALA A 306 15.88 -7.87 11.50
C ALA A 306 15.55 -6.65 10.62
N ILE A 307 15.64 -5.46 11.22
CA ILE A 307 15.51 -4.20 10.48
C ILE A 307 16.91 -3.80 10.01
N HIS A 308 17.06 -3.61 8.71
CA HIS A 308 18.31 -3.14 8.10
C HIS A 308 18.13 -1.71 7.58
N GLU A 309 19.20 -0.93 7.64
CA GLU A 309 19.26 0.41 7.06
C GLU A 309 20.20 0.40 5.86
N LEU A 310 19.65 0.68 4.68
CA LEU A 310 20.41 0.65 3.44
C LEU A 310 21.50 1.72 3.41
N GLY A 311 22.73 1.31 3.09
CA GLY A 311 23.87 2.22 3.00
C GLY A 311 24.51 2.60 4.33
N SER A 312 24.16 1.94 5.45
CA SER A 312 24.94 2.04 6.67
C SER A 312 26.25 1.25 6.52
N THR A 313 27.28 1.86 5.93
CA THR A 313 28.64 1.36 6.12
C THR A 313 28.93 1.40 7.61
N GLY A 314 29.11 0.23 8.21
CA GLY A 314 29.56 0.10 9.59
C GLY A 314 30.75 1.02 9.83
N ARG A 315 30.71 1.77 10.93
CA ARG A 315 31.91 2.44 11.44
C ARG A 315 33.01 1.40 11.51
N GLY A 316 34.14 1.68 10.87
CA GLY A 316 35.30 0.82 10.86
C GLY A 316 35.63 0.36 12.28
N ALA A 317 35.70 -0.95 12.45
CA ALA A 317 36.53 -1.52 13.50
C ALA A 317 37.96 -1.10 13.16
N GLY A 318 38.44 -0.08 13.86
CA GLY A 318 39.87 0.17 13.94
C GLY A 318 40.52 -0.97 14.71
N SER A 319 41.45 -1.64 14.05
CA SER A 319 42.68 -2.19 14.66
C SER A 319 43.70 -2.34 13.55
#